data_AF-A0A7M7HEB2-F1
#
_entry.id   AF-A0A7M7HEB2-F1
#
_cell.length_a   1.000
_cell.length_b   1.000
_cell.length_c   1.000
_cell.angle_alpha   90.00
_cell.angle_beta   90.00
_cell.angle_gamma   90.00
#
_symmetry.space_group_name_H-M   'P 1'
#
loop_
_entity.id
_entity.type
_entity.pdbx_description
1 polymer ?
#
loop_
_entity_poly.entity_id
_entity_poly.type
_entity_poly.pdbx_seq_one_letter_code
_entity_poly.pdbx_strand_id
1 'polypeptide(L)'
;MNFCEAFIMEECNANPDPIDALCTFSECSFSLRQSFGDGQRVGDRMFDRQVTVWTGMVGNRLIGPFFVDGCKIRAEQYLVLLRESIVPAIRSIERELGTKIYFQQDGRTSAHKSLNVTDYLNSEFPNLWFGLQTRLAWPQRVLRI
;
A
#
# COMPACT_ATOMS: atom_id res chain seq x y z
N MET A 1 -5.33 -23.86 -3.97
CA MET A 1 -5.40 -22.83 -5.01
C MET A 1 -4.43 -21.72 -4.63
N ASN A 2 -3.50 -21.36 -5.52
CA ASN A 2 -2.57 -20.26 -5.25
C ASN A 2 -3.27 -18.90 -5.48
N PHE A 3 -2.70 -17.79 -5.00
CA PHE A 3 -3.30 -16.45 -5.13
C PHE A 3 -3.67 -16.13 -6.58
N CYS A 4 -2.78 -16.47 -7.53
CA CYS A 4 -2.99 -16.18 -8.94
C CYS A 4 -4.19 -16.95 -9.51
N GLU A 5 -4.30 -18.24 -9.24
CA GLU A 5 -5.44 -19.06 -9.66
C GLU A 5 -6.75 -18.51 -9.11
N ALA A 6 -6.81 -18.18 -7.83
CA ALA A 6 -8.03 -17.69 -7.21
C ALA A 6 -8.38 -16.27 -7.70
N PHE A 7 -7.41 -15.37 -7.81
CA PHE A 7 -7.64 -14.02 -8.33
C PHE A 7 -8.10 -14.05 -9.80
N ILE A 8 -7.44 -14.84 -10.65
CA ILE A 8 -7.81 -14.95 -12.07
C ILE A 8 -9.18 -15.63 -12.22
N MET A 9 -9.42 -16.73 -11.51
CA MET A 9 -10.61 -17.55 -11.72
C MET A 9 -11.85 -17.03 -11.00
N GLU A 10 -11.71 -16.43 -9.83
CA GLU A 10 -12.85 -15.97 -9.02
C GLU A 10 -13.15 -14.47 -9.22
N GLU A 11 -12.13 -13.63 -9.42
CA GLU A 11 -12.32 -12.17 -9.55
C GLU A 11 -12.23 -11.69 -11.01
N CYS A 12 -11.21 -12.11 -11.78
CA CYS A 12 -11.04 -11.63 -13.15
C CYS A 12 -12.01 -12.26 -14.16
N ASN A 13 -12.41 -13.52 -13.98
CA ASN A 13 -13.37 -14.15 -14.89
C ASN A 13 -14.82 -13.71 -14.63
N ALA A 14 -15.11 -13.21 -13.42
CA ALA A 14 -16.44 -12.74 -13.05
C ALA A 14 -16.69 -11.27 -13.43
N ASN A 15 -15.63 -10.50 -13.69
CA ASN A 15 -15.70 -9.06 -13.95
C ASN A 15 -14.65 -8.69 -15.02
N PRO A 16 -15.03 -8.12 -16.18
CA PRO A 16 -14.10 -7.94 -17.30
C PRO A 16 -12.96 -6.92 -17.07
N ASP A 17 -13.06 -6.01 -16.08
CA ASP A 17 -12.11 -4.89 -15.90
C ASP A 17 -11.36 -4.80 -14.53
N PRO A 18 -11.00 -5.88 -13.82
CA PRO A 18 -10.45 -5.77 -12.47
C PRO A 18 -9.04 -5.16 -12.45
N ILE A 19 -8.31 -5.24 -13.58
CA ILE A 19 -6.95 -4.70 -13.71
C ILE A 19 -6.96 -3.17 -13.70
N ASP A 20 -7.96 -2.54 -14.33
CA ASP A 20 -8.07 -1.08 -14.37
C ASP A 20 -8.50 -0.50 -13.01
N ALA A 21 -9.15 -1.31 -12.18
CA ALA A 21 -9.61 -0.95 -10.85
C ALA A 21 -8.68 -1.42 -9.71
N LEU A 22 -7.59 -2.14 -10.00
CA LEU A 22 -6.64 -2.60 -8.99
C LEU A 22 -5.68 -1.46 -8.60
N CYS A 23 -5.76 -1.03 -7.34
CA CYS A 23 -4.76 -0.16 -6.73
C CYS A 23 -3.57 -0.99 -6.28
N THR A 24 -2.50 -1.00 -7.07
CA THR A 24 -1.20 -1.54 -6.63
C THR A 24 -0.36 -0.40 -6.06
N PHE A 25 0.39 -0.68 -4.99
CA PHE A 25 1.27 0.33 -4.42
C PHE A 25 2.57 -0.27 -3.90
N SER A 26 3.56 0.60 -3.77
CA SER A 26 4.86 0.30 -3.19
C SER A 26 5.22 1.41 -2.22
N GLU A 27 5.67 1.03 -1.03
CA GLU A 27 6.38 1.94 -0.15
C GLU A 27 7.85 1.95 -0.55
N CYS A 28 8.39 3.14 -0.80
CA CYS A 28 9.80 3.33 -1.11
C CYS A 28 10.38 4.36 -0.13
N SER A 29 11.47 3.99 0.55
CA SER A 29 12.19 4.90 1.45
C SER A 29 13.32 5.58 0.71
N PHE A 30 13.32 6.91 0.74
CA PHE A 30 14.38 7.75 0.22
C PHE A 30 15.23 8.28 1.38
N SER A 31 16.55 8.28 1.18
CA SER A 31 17.49 8.87 2.13
C SER A 31 17.99 10.19 1.56
N LEU A 32 17.72 11.29 2.26
CA LEU A 32 18.17 12.62 1.86
C LEU A 32 19.47 12.94 2.58
N ARG A 33 20.46 13.40 1.81
CA ARG A 33 21.71 13.95 2.35
C ARG A 33 21.69 15.45 2.15
N GLN A 34 21.13 16.17 3.12
CA GLN A 34 21.24 17.63 3.20
C GLN A 34 22.04 17.92 4.45
N SER A 35 23.23 18.52 4.24
CA SER A 35 24.26 18.71 5.23
C SER A 35 23.88 19.71 6.34
N PHE A 36 22.95 19.35 7.22
CA PHE A 36 22.74 19.94 8.54
C PHE A 36 22.22 18.83 9.46
N GLY A 37 23.01 18.50 10.48
CA GLY A 37 23.02 17.19 11.14
C GLY A 37 21.86 16.91 12.09
N ASP A 38 21.47 15.63 12.11
CA ASP A 38 20.83 14.86 13.20
C ASP A 38 20.89 13.33 12.90
N GLY A 39 21.91 12.89 12.16
CA GLY A 39 21.81 11.75 11.24
C GLY A 39 21.23 10.42 11.76
N GLN A 40 20.41 9.79 10.91
CA GLN A 40 19.85 8.44 11.04
C GLN A 40 20.69 7.40 10.26
N ARG A 41 20.81 6.17 10.79
CA ARG A 41 21.60 5.07 10.18
C ARG A 41 20.74 4.11 9.36
N VAL A 42 21.18 3.77 8.14
CA VAL A 42 20.64 2.68 7.30
C VAL A 42 21.81 1.84 6.78
N GLY A 43 21.89 0.59 7.22
CA GLY A 43 23.09 -0.23 7.03
C GLY A 43 24.31 0.47 7.64
N ASP A 44 25.38 0.60 6.86
CA ASP A 44 26.64 1.25 7.27
C ASP A 44 26.70 2.75 6.94
N ARG A 45 25.62 3.37 6.46
CA ARG A 45 25.60 4.78 6.04
C ARG A 45 24.76 5.63 6.98
N MET A 46 25.21 6.87 7.22
CA MET A 46 24.53 7.90 8.01
C MET A 46 23.92 8.95 7.08
N PHE A 47 22.66 9.31 7.31
CA PHE A 47 21.89 10.26 6.52
C PHE A 47 21.22 11.28 7.42
N ASP A 48 21.23 12.55 7.03
CA ASP A 48 20.68 13.64 7.86
C ASP A 48 19.17 13.51 8.04
N ARG A 49 18.44 13.08 7.00
CA ARG A 49 17.00 12.82 7.07
C ARG A 49 16.61 11.64 6.19
N GLN A 50 15.65 10.86 6.65
CA GLN A 50 15.06 9.78 5.87
C GLN A 50 13.56 10.02 5.77
N VAL A 51 12.99 9.72 4.61
CA VAL A 51 11.57 9.89 4.33
C VAL A 51 11.09 8.66 3.60
N THR A 52 10.01 8.06 4.08
CA THR A 52 9.29 7.02 3.37
C THR A 52 8.18 7.67 2.55
N VAL A 53 8.06 7.23 1.31
CA VAL A 53 7.01 7.66 0.40
C VAL A 53 6.08 6.49 0.16
N TRP A 54 4.79 6.75 0.35
CA TRP A 54 3.73 5.89 -0.13
C TRP A 54 3.20 6.45 -1.45
N THR A 55 3.11 5.61 -2.48
CA THR A 55 2.44 5.96 -3.73
C THR A 55 1.68 4.75 -4.26
N GLY A 56 0.44 4.98 -4.68
CA GLY A 56 -0.41 3.99 -5.32
C GLY A 56 -0.65 4.33 -6.79
N MET A 57 -1.04 3.33 -7.56
CA MET A 57 -1.45 3.48 -8.95
C MET A 57 -2.72 2.67 -9.21
N VAL A 58 -3.69 3.29 -9.87
CA VAL A 58 -4.95 2.68 -10.32
C VAL A 58 -5.10 2.99 -11.80
N GLY A 59 -5.08 1.96 -12.66
CA GLY A 59 -5.03 2.16 -14.12
C GLY A 59 -3.86 3.08 -14.51
N ASN A 60 -4.19 4.25 -15.08
CA ASN A 60 -3.22 5.28 -15.46
C ASN A 60 -3.11 6.47 -14.46
N ARG A 61 -3.71 6.35 -13.27
CA ARG A 61 -3.77 7.42 -12.27
C ARG A 61 -2.84 7.11 -11.09
N LEU A 62 -2.15 8.13 -10.62
CA LEU A 62 -1.33 8.07 -9.42
C LEU A 62 -2.13 8.53 -8.20
N ILE A 63 -1.90 7.88 -7.06
CA ILE A 63 -2.42 8.22 -5.74
C ILE A 63 -1.24 8.58 -4.85
N GLY A 64 -1.27 9.76 -4.24
CA GLY A 64 -0.12 10.35 -3.57
C GLY A 64 0.74 11.16 -4.54
N PRO A 65 2.07 11.28 -4.31
CA PRO A 65 2.83 10.67 -3.22
C PRO A 65 2.45 11.23 -1.84
N PHE A 66 2.47 10.37 -0.82
CA PHE A 66 2.37 10.78 0.58
C PHE A 66 3.70 10.53 1.28
N PHE A 67 4.20 11.55 1.99
CA PHE A 67 5.50 11.52 2.64
C PHE A 67 5.35 11.29 4.15
N VAL A 68 6.13 10.36 4.69
CA VAL A 68 6.21 10.07 6.12
C VAL A 68 7.66 10.21 6.57
N ASP A 69 7.88 10.97 7.63
CA ASP A 69 9.22 11.14 8.20
C ASP A 69 9.77 9.85 8.82
N GLY A 70 11.04 9.58 8.55
CA GLY A 70 11.76 8.37 8.93
C GLY A 70 11.77 7.29 7.83
N CYS A 71 12.61 6.27 7.99
CA CYS A 71 12.71 5.15 7.05
C CYS A 71 11.77 3.98 7.29
N LYS A 72 11.08 3.95 8.43
CA LYS A 72 10.16 2.87 8.78
C LYS A 72 8.86 3.48 9.26
N ILE A 73 7.79 3.22 8.52
CA ILE A 73 6.45 3.61 8.94
C ILE A 73 6.03 2.63 10.05
N ARG A 74 5.64 3.17 11.21
CA ARG A 74 5.04 2.38 12.30
C ARG A 74 3.58 2.10 12.00
N ALA A 75 3.00 1.07 12.61
CA ALA A 75 1.61 0.68 12.37
C ALA A 75 0.62 1.83 12.61
N GLU A 76 0.85 2.63 13.65
CA GLU A 76 -0.01 3.76 14.01
C GLU A 76 0.10 4.90 12.99
N GLN A 77 1.32 5.19 12.52
CA GLN A 77 1.56 6.19 11.48
C GLN A 77 0.95 5.75 10.15
N TYR A 78 1.06 4.47 9.81
CA TYR A 78 0.44 3.90 8.62
C TYR A 78 -1.08 3.96 8.70
N LEU A 79 -1.67 3.67 9.86
CA LEU A 79 -3.11 3.75 10.07
C LEU A 79 -3.64 5.18 9.94
N VAL A 80 -2.92 6.17 10.46
CA VAL A 80 -3.24 7.60 10.26
C VAL A 80 -3.15 7.95 8.78
N LEU A 81 -2.07 7.56 8.11
CA LEU A 81 -1.89 7.80 6.67
C LEU A 81 -3.02 7.16 5.83
N LEU A 82 -3.43 5.95 6.18
CA LEU A 82 -4.56 5.26 5.55
C LEU A 82 -5.85 6.09 5.70
N ARG A 83 -6.18 6.47 6.94
CA ARG A 83 -7.42 7.18 7.27
C ARG A 83 -7.52 8.57 6.68
N GLU A 84 -6.45 9.33 6.77
CA GLU A 84 -6.48 10.76 6.51
C GLU A 84 -6.09 11.11 5.07
N SER A 85 -5.35 10.24 4.38
CA SER A 85 -4.77 10.54 3.07
C SER A 85 -5.12 9.50 2.01
N ILE A 86 -4.76 8.23 2.23
CA ILE A 86 -4.83 7.19 1.20
C ILE A 86 -6.28 6.84 0.86
N VAL A 87 -7.08 6.46 1.87
CA VAL A 87 -8.47 6.04 1.65
C VAL A 87 -9.31 7.18 1.07
N PRO A 88 -9.26 8.44 1.58
CA PRO A 88 -9.96 9.55 0.96
C PRO A 88 -9.57 9.78 -0.51
N ALA A 89 -8.29 9.66 -0.86
CA ALA A 89 -7.84 9.80 -2.24
C ALA A 89 -8.37 8.69 -3.15
N ILE A 90 -8.36 7.43 -2.67
CA ILE A 90 -8.99 6.30 -3.37
C ILE A 90 -10.47 6.57 -3.58
N ARG A 91 -11.22 7.01 -2.55
CA ARG A 91 -12.65 7.33 -2.68
C ARG A 91 -12.94 8.47 -3.66
N SER A 92 -12.01 9.41 -3.84
CA SER A 92 -12.14 10.42 -4.89
C SER A 92 -12.11 9.78 -6.27
N ILE A 93 -11.15 8.90 -6.51
CA ILE A 93 -11.00 8.21 -7.80
C ILE A 93 -12.17 7.25 -8.03
N GLU A 94 -12.63 6.51 -7.01
CA GLU A 94 -13.83 5.66 -7.14
C GLU A 94 -15.05 6.47 -7.61
N ARG A 95 -15.24 7.68 -7.07
CA ARG A 95 -16.33 8.58 -7.49
C ARG A 95 -16.15 9.08 -8.93
N GLU A 96 -14.93 9.41 -9.32
CA GLU A 96 -14.63 9.87 -10.69
C GLU A 96 -14.81 8.77 -11.73
N LEU A 97 -14.36 7.55 -11.42
CA LEU A 97 -14.43 6.41 -12.33
C LEU A 97 -15.79 5.69 -12.27
N GLY A 98 -16.58 5.92 -11.22
CA GLY A 98 -17.84 5.20 -11.00
C GLY A 98 -17.63 3.71 -10.68
N THR A 99 -16.43 3.31 -10.29
CA THR A 99 -16.06 1.91 -10.01
C THR A 99 -15.39 1.77 -8.65
N LYS A 100 -15.55 0.61 -8.03
CA LYS A 100 -14.88 0.28 -6.77
C LYS A 100 -13.45 -0.18 -7.02
N ILE A 101 -12.54 0.26 -6.16
CA ILE A 101 -11.12 -0.02 -6.30
C ILE A 101 -10.72 -1.16 -5.36
N TYR A 102 -9.95 -2.10 -5.90
CA TYR A 102 -9.34 -3.17 -5.11
C TYR A 102 -8.02 -2.66 -4.50
N PHE A 103 -7.87 -2.73 -3.18
CA PHE A 103 -6.68 -2.27 -2.48
C PHE A 103 -5.68 -3.42 -2.24
N GLN A 104 -4.44 -3.32 -2.74
CA GLN A 104 -3.44 -4.37 -2.56
C GLN A 104 -2.25 -3.89 -1.72
N GLN A 105 -2.01 -4.48 -0.54
CA GLN A 105 -0.82 -4.21 0.27
C GLN A 105 0.13 -5.41 0.38
N ASP A 106 1.44 -5.16 0.44
CA ASP A 106 2.42 -6.22 0.61
C ASP A 106 2.59 -6.63 2.08
N GLY A 107 3.31 -7.73 2.31
CA GLY A 107 3.61 -8.24 3.64
C GLY A 107 4.96 -7.82 4.22
N ARG A 108 5.59 -6.75 3.72
CA ARG A 108 7.01 -6.51 3.97
C ARG A 108 7.26 -5.78 5.28
N THR A 109 6.47 -4.76 5.58
CA THR A 109 6.62 -3.98 6.82
C THR A 109 5.84 -4.63 7.97
N SER A 110 6.30 -4.41 9.20
CA SER A 110 5.51 -4.80 10.39
C SER A 110 4.21 -4.01 10.49
N ALA A 111 4.15 -2.80 9.91
CA ALA A 111 2.94 -1.99 9.84
C ALA A 111 1.83 -2.68 9.05
N HIS A 112 2.15 -3.27 7.89
CA HIS A 112 1.15 -3.98 7.06
C HIS A 112 0.61 -5.27 7.71
N LYS A 113 1.29 -5.78 8.75
CA LYS A 113 0.89 -7.00 9.48
C LYS A 113 0.11 -6.71 10.75
N SER A 114 -0.05 -5.43 11.09
CA SER A 114 -0.66 -5.05 12.34
C SER A 114 -2.17 -5.27 12.30
N LEU A 115 -2.72 -5.80 13.39
CA LEU A 115 -4.16 -6.12 13.50
C LEU A 115 -5.02 -4.86 13.29
N ASN A 116 -4.64 -3.73 13.88
CA ASN A 116 -5.38 -2.47 13.72
C ASN A 116 -5.46 -1.99 12.26
N VAL A 117 -4.45 -2.28 11.45
CA VAL A 117 -4.41 -1.96 10.01
C VAL A 117 -5.30 -2.93 9.25
N THR A 118 -5.20 -4.22 9.53
CA THR A 118 -6.05 -5.26 8.92
C THR A 118 -7.53 -5.02 9.23
N ASP A 119 -7.89 -4.72 10.48
CA ASP A 119 -9.26 -4.44 10.90
C ASP A 119 -9.82 -3.20 10.21
N TYR A 120 -8.99 -2.15 10.08
CA TYR A 120 -9.37 -0.95 9.36
C TYR A 120 -9.62 -1.22 7.87
N LEU A 121 -8.73 -1.96 7.21
CA LEU A 121 -8.88 -2.31 5.79
C LEU A 121 -10.07 -3.25 5.55
N ASN A 122 -10.36 -4.17 6.47
CA ASN A 122 -11.57 -5.00 6.43
C ASN A 122 -12.85 -4.16 6.50
N SER A 123 -12.83 -3.07 7.29
CA SER A 123 -13.96 -2.15 7.40
C SER A 123 -14.11 -1.26 6.17
N GLU A 124 -13.02 -0.73 5.63
CA GLU A 124 -13.06 0.20 4.50
C GLU A 124 -13.25 -0.49 3.16
N PHE A 125 -12.61 -1.64 2.95
CA PHE A 125 -12.61 -2.36 1.67
C PHE A 125 -13.17 -3.77 1.86
N PRO A 126 -14.42 -3.94 2.32
CA PRO A 126 -14.98 -5.27 2.57
C PRO A 126 -14.97 -6.10 1.29
N ASN A 127 -14.21 -7.20 1.30
CA ASN A 127 -13.95 -8.08 0.15
C ASN A 127 -13.23 -7.42 -1.05
N LEU A 128 -12.74 -6.19 -0.91
CA LEU A 128 -12.09 -5.41 -1.96
C LEU A 128 -10.64 -5.07 -1.59
N TRP A 129 -9.98 -5.91 -0.76
CA TRP A 129 -8.57 -5.75 -0.49
C TRP A 129 -7.80 -7.07 -0.37
N PHE A 130 -6.52 -7.00 -0.69
CA PHE A 130 -5.59 -8.12 -0.70
C PHE A 130 -4.36 -7.80 0.15
N GLY A 131 -4.01 -8.69 1.07
CA GLY A 131 -2.88 -8.58 1.97
C GLY A 131 -2.50 -9.92 2.56
N LEU A 132 -1.57 -9.96 3.52
CA LEU A 132 -1.17 -11.24 4.13
C LEU A 132 -2.28 -11.94 4.93
N GLN A 133 -3.25 -11.16 5.43
CA GLN A 133 -4.29 -11.62 6.35
C GLN A 133 -5.69 -11.58 5.70
N THR A 134 -5.77 -11.59 4.37
CA THR A 134 -7.04 -11.56 3.61
C THR A 134 -7.48 -12.95 3.15
N ARG A 135 -8.75 -13.06 2.73
CA ARG A 135 -9.31 -14.29 2.13
C ARG A 135 -8.43 -14.83 0.98
N LEU A 136 -7.98 -13.92 0.12
CA LEU A 136 -6.98 -14.19 -0.91
C LEU A 136 -5.65 -13.62 -0.44
N ALA A 137 -4.88 -14.42 0.29
CA ALA A 137 -3.64 -13.98 0.91
C ALA A 137 -2.57 -13.66 -0.16
N TRP A 138 -2.01 -12.46 -0.10
CA TRP A 138 -0.90 -12.06 -0.96
C TRP A 138 0.36 -12.89 -0.66
N PRO A 139 1.09 -13.41 -1.67
CA PRO A 139 2.24 -14.27 -1.44
C PRO A 139 3.41 -13.55 -0.73
N GLN A 140 4.04 -14.21 0.26
CA GLN A 140 5.06 -13.60 1.13
C GLN A 140 6.40 -13.29 0.47
N ARG A 141 6.65 -13.74 -0.78
CA ARG A 141 7.92 -13.54 -1.51
C ARG A 141 7.68 -13.50 -3.03
N VAL A 142 7.25 -12.35 -3.52
CA VAL A 142 7.24 -12.03 -4.95
C VAL A 142 8.34 -11.01 -5.21
N LEU A 143 9.23 -11.31 -6.16
CA LEU A 143 10.19 -10.35 -6.70
C LEU A 143 9.39 -9.18 -7.29
N ARG A 144 9.64 -7.96 -6.79
CA ARG A 144 9.20 -6.75 -7.48
C ARG A 144 10.36 -6.32 -8.39
N ILE A 145 10.03 -6.11 -9.66
CA ILE A 145 10.91 -5.56 -10.69
C ILE A 145 11.11 -4.08 -10.40
#